data_AF-A0A8T4HBH8-F1
#
_entry.id   AF-A0A8T4HBH8-F1
#
_cell.length_a   1.000
_cell.length_b   1.000
_cell.length_c   1.000
_cell.angle_alpha   90.00
_cell.angle_beta   90.00
_cell.angle_gamma   90.00
#
_symmetry.space_group_name_H-M   'P 1'
#
loop_
_entity.id
_entity.type
_entity.pdbx_description
1 polymer ?
#
loop_
_entity_poly.entity_id
_entity_poly.type
_entity_poly.pdbx_seq_one_letter_code
_entity_poly.pdbx_strand_id
1 'polypeptide(L)'
;MKKLIFVDTILLGSFTFKAYIFEIKLDKIAYGIFIESMQSPLLWMQKDNKDEKIRISFDEDLVQYITSNSKASKRQRKLIAQELIKFIVCNEKKAANLVFKEENLEYLINHKEIVLNMNYYINGAKSN
;
A
#
# COMPACT_ATOMS: atom_id res chain seq x y z
N MET A 1 -9.20 -9.69 -10.54
CA MET A 1 -7.92 -8.93 -10.51
C MET A 1 -6.82 -9.86 -10.98
N LYS A 2 -5.93 -9.38 -11.86
CA LYS A 2 -4.83 -10.18 -12.39
C LYS A 2 -3.51 -9.46 -12.10
N LYS A 3 -2.61 -10.08 -11.33
CA LYS A 3 -1.25 -9.57 -11.10
C LYS A 3 -0.45 -9.77 -12.39
N LEU A 4 0.04 -8.68 -12.98
CA LEU A 4 0.71 -8.69 -14.28
C LEU A 4 2.22 -8.73 -14.13
N ILE A 5 2.77 -7.79 -13.35
CA ILE A 5 4.21 -7.60 -13.20
C ILE A 5 4.53 -7.47 -11.72
N PHE A 6 5.47 -8.29 -11.24
CA PHE A 6 6.07 -8.13 -9.92
C PHE A 6 7.11 -7.01 -9.97
N VAL A 7 7.08 -6.11 -8.98
CA VAL A 7 7.92 -4.90 -8.98
C VAL A 7 8.89 -4.85 -7.81
N ASP A 8 8.42 -5.20 -6.61
CA ASP A 8 9.24 -5.07 -5.39
C ASP A 8 8.70 -5.94 -4.25
N THR A 9 9.53 -6.20 -3.25
CA THR A 9 9.14 -6.93 -2.04
C THR A 9 9.87 -6.44 -0.81
N ILE A 10 9.22 -6.51 0.34
CA ILE A 10 9.83 -6.23 1.64
C ILE A 10 9.22 -7.11 2.72
N LEU A 11 10.04 -7.57 3.67
CA LEU A 11 9.58 -8.27 4.88
C LEU A 11 9.56 -7.28 6.04
N LEU A 12 8.38 -7.05 6.63
CA LEU A 12 8.23 -6.16 7.79
C LEU A 12 7.45 -6.87 8.91
N GLY A 13 8.12 -7.08 10.04
CA GLY A 13 7.55 -7.86 11.14
C GLY A 13 7.27 -9.30 10.69
N SER A 14 5.99 -9.70 10.72
CA SER A 14 5.54 -11.03 10.31
C SER A 14 4.86 -11.06 8.94
N PHE A 15 4.88 -9.95 8.20
CA PHE A 15 4.20 -9.83 6.92
C PHE A 15 5.21 -9.53 5.81
N THR A 16 5.13 -10.31 4.72
CA THR A 16 5.81 -10.00 3.46
C THR A 16 4.88 -9.13 2.62
N PHE A 17 5.35 -7.95 2.21
CA PHE A 17 4.64 -7.05 1.31
C PHE A 17 5.23 -7.15 -0.09
N LYS A 18 4.38 -7.25 -1.11
CA LYS A 18 4.80 -7.39 -2.51
C LYS A 18 4.09 -6.36 -3.37
N ALA A 19 4.85 -5.60 -4.14
CA ALA A 19 4.34 -4.61 -5.07
C ALA A 19 4.14 -5.23 -6.47
N TYR A 20 3.00 -4.94 -7.08
CA TYR A 20 2.64 -5.44 -8.40
C TYR A 20 1.98 -4.35 -9.25
N ILE A 21 2.21 -4.41 -10.55
CA ILE A 21 1.31 -3.85 -11.55
C ILE A 21 0.22 -4.89 -11.81
N PHE A 22 -1.04 -4.49 -11.72
CA PHE A 22 -2.16 -5.42 -11.79
C PHE A 22 -3.38 -4.80 -12.48
N GLU A 23 -4.28 -5.65 -12.95
CA GLU A 23 -5.54 -5.22 -13.57
C GLU A 23 -6.68 -5.27 -12.56
N ILE A 24 -7.40 -4.15 -12.40
CA ILE A 24 -8.56 -4.04 -11.50
C ILE A 24 -9.83 -4.57 -12.19
N LYS A 25 -10.24 -3.96 -13.31
CA LYS A 25 -11.36 -4.36 -14.19
C LYS A 25 -11.23 -3.66 -15.56
N LEU A 26 -11.64 -4.34 -16.64
CA LEU A 26 -11.74 -3.79 -18.00
C LEU A 26 -10.47 -3.03 -18.44
N ASP A 27 -9.32 -3.71 -18.41
CA ASP A 27 -8.01 -3.20 -18.84
C ASP A 27 -7.47 -1.99 -18.05
N LYS A 28 -8.09 -1.65 -16.91
CA LYS A 28 -7.54 -0.63 -16.02
C LYS A 28 -6.35 -1.19 -15.25
N ILE A 29 -5.17 -0.73 -15.67
CA ILE A 29 -3.91 -0.99 -14.99
C ILE A 29 -3.83 -0.12 -13.73
N ALA A 30 -3.46 -0.77 -12.64
CA ALA A 30 -3.19 -0.18 -11.36
C ALA A 30 -1.85 -0.67 -10.83
N TYR A 31 -1.33 0.04 -9.84
CA TYR A 31 -0.16 -0.36 -9.09
C TYR A 31 -0.56 -0.62 -7.65
N GLY A 32 -0.20 -1.76 -7.07
CA GLY A 32 -0.67 -2.12 -5.73
C GLY A 32 0.37 -2.82 -4.89
N ILE A 33 0.26 -2.63 -3.58
CA ILE A 33 1.03 -3.34 -2.57
C ILE A 33 0.11 -4.36 -1.92
N PHE A 34 0.53 -5.61 -1.93
CA PHE A 34 -0.20 -6.76 -1.43
C PHE A 34 0.52 -7.35 -0.23
N ILE A 35 -0.23 -7.91 0.71
CA ILE A 35 0.33 -8.82 1.71
C ILE A 35 0.48 -10.19 1.04
N GLU A 36 1.57 -10.88 1.30
CA GLU A 36 1.80 -12.24 0.78
C GLU A 36 0.62 -13.15 1.11
N SER A 37 0.27 -14.01 0.14
CA SER A 37 -0.90 -14.89 0.17
C SER A 37 -2.27 -14.20 0.13
N MET A 38 -2.33 -12.86 0.12
CA MET A 38 -3.59 -12.12 -0.07
C MET A 38 -3.88 -11.86 -1.56
N GLN A 39 -5.15 -12.00 -1.91
CA GLN A 39 -5.68 -11.72 -3.25
C GLN A 39 -5.94 -10.22 -3.46
N SER A 40 -6.37 -9.50 -2.42
CA SER A 40 -6.62 -8.06 -2.46
C SER A 40 -5.36 -7.25 -2.12
N PRO A 41 -5.16 -6.08 -2.76
CA PRO A 41 -4.09 -5.16 -2.38
C PRO A 41 -4.41 -4.52 -1.04
N LEU A 42 -3.41 -4.39 -0.16
CA LEU A 42 -3.52 -3.54 1.04
C LEU A 42 -3.71 -2.08 0.64
N LEU A 43 -2.96 -1.66 -0.39
CA LEU A 43 -3.05 -0.33 -0.98
C LEU A 43 -2.89 -0.43 -2.49
N TRP A 44 -3.63 0.38 -3.23
CA TRP A 44 -3.42 0.52 -4.66
C TRP A 44 -3.54 1.96 -5.14
N MET A 45 -2.88 2.21 -6.27
CA MET A 45 -2.81 3.45 -7.02
C MET A 45 -3.42 3.22 -8.38
N GLN A 46 -4.36 4.07 -8.77
CA GLN A 46 -5.02 4.01 -10.08
C GLN A 46 -5.33 5.42 -10.58
N LYS A 47 -5.34 5.61 -11.90
CA LYS A 47 -5.82 6.87 -12.48
C LYS A 47 -7.34 7.00 -12.28
N ASP A 48 -7.79 8.12 -11.75
CA ASP A 48 -9.20 8.47 -11.71
C ASP A 48 -9.63 8.85 -13.13
N ASN A 49 -10.71 8.23 -13.59
CA ASN A 49 -11.25 8.46 -14.93
C ASN A 49 -11.83 9.86 -15.10
N LYS A 50 -12.14 10.57 -14.02
CA LYS A 50 -12.83 11.87 -14.09
C LYS A 50 -11.86 13.04 -14.18
N ASP A 51 -10.79 13.01 -13.38
CA ASP A 51 -9.94 14.20 -13.17
C ASP A 51 -8.49 13.97 -13.61
N GLU A 52 -8.19 12.84 -14.25
CA GLU A 52 -6.84 12.38 -14.62
C GLU A 52 -5.84 12.28 -13.46
N LYS A 53 -6.28 12.52 -12.22
CA LYS A 53 -5.48 12.40 -11.02
C LYS A 53 -5.29 10.95 -10.62
N ILE A 54 -4.14 10.64 -10.02
CA ILE A 54 -3.89 9.32 -9.46
C ILE A 54 -4.48 9.26 -8.05
N ARG A 55 -5.32 8.27 -7.82
CA ARG A 55 -5.96 7.99 -6.53
C ARG A 55 -5.24 6.86 -5.83
N ILE A 56 -4.96 7.07 -4.54
CA ILE A 56 -4.53 6.03 -3.60
C ILE A 56 -5.76 5.53 -2.86
N SER A 57 -5.84 4.22 -2.64
CA SER A 57 -6.89 3.62 -1.84
C SER A 57 -6.31 2.52 -0.96
N PHE A 58 -6.88 2.35 0.22
CA PHE A 58 -6.54 1.29 1.16
C PHE A 58 -7.68 0.29 1.29
N ASP A 59 -7.32 -0.96 1.54
CA ASP A 59 -8.25 -1.98 2.02
C ASP A 59 -8.23 -1.95 3.57
N GLU A 60 -9.28 -1.34 4.15
CA GLU A 60 -9.40 -1.16 5.60
C GLU A 60 -9.46 -2.51 6.35
N ASP A 61 -10.05 -3.54 5.75
CA ASP A 61 -10.11 -4.88 6.34
C ASP A 61 -8.71 -5.49 6.42
N LEU A 62 -7.87 -5.28 5.40
CA LEU A 62 -6.47 -5.71 5.43
C LEU A 62 -5.63 -4.90 6.42
N VAL A 63 -5.90 -3.59 6.58
CA VAL A 63 -5.27 -2.78 7.64
C VAL A 63 -5.65 -3.31 9.02
N GLN A 64 -6.93 -3.63 9.24
CA GLN A 64 -7.40 -4.25 10.47
C GLN A 64 -6.78 -5.63 10.70
N TYR A 65 -6.64 -6.43 9.64
CA TYR A 65 -6.02 -7.74 9.69
C TYR A 65 -4.56 -7.67 10.14
N ILE A 66 -3.73 -6.84 9.51
CA ILE A 66 -2.31 -6.72 9.90
C ILE A 66 -2.18 -6.15 11.32
N THR A 67 -3.10 -5.28 11.72
CA THR A 67 -3.13 -4.72 13.07
C THR A 67 -3.41 -5.82 14.08
N SER A 68 -4.49 -6.58 13.89
CA SER A 68 -4.95 -7.61 14.82
C SER A 68 -4.00 -8.81 14.91
N ASN A 69 -3.29 -9.14 13.83
CA ASN A 69 -2.40 -10.29 13.77
C ASN A 69 -0.92 -9.93 13.99
N SER A 70 -0.60 -8.65 14.21
CA SER A 70 0.75 -8.21 14.51
C SER A 70 1.14 -8.58 15.94
N LYS A 71 2.15 -9.45 16.08
CA LYS A 71 2.79 -9.79 17.36
C LYS A 71 3.79 -8.72 17.84
N ALA A 72 3.95 -7.63 17.10
CA ALA A 72 4.91 -6.58 17.42
C ALA A 72 4.41 -5.70 18.58
N SER A 73 5.31 -5.31 19.47
CA SER A 73 5.04 -4.26 20.47
C SER A 73 4.71 -2.92 19.78
N LYS A 74 4.05 -2.00 20.49
CA LYS A 74 3.78 -0.64 19.99
C LYS A 74 5.04 0.07 19.45
N ARG A 75 6.19 -0.11 20.13
CA ARG A 75 7.49 0.44 19.68
C ARG A 75 7.93 -0.17 18.34
N GLN A 76 7.85 -1.50 18.21
CA GLN A 76 8.18 -2.19 16.96
C GLN A 76 7.19 -1.82 15.84
N ARG A 77 5.90 -1.67 16.15
CA ARG A 77 4.90 -1.21 15.18
C ARG A 77 5.21 0.18 14.62
N LYS A 78 5.71 1.11 15.44
CA LYS A 78 6.17 2.42 14.95
C LYS A 78 7.30 2.29 13.93
N LEU A 79 8.28 1.44 14.20
CA LEU A 79 9.40 1.19 13.29
C LEU A 79 8.91 0.52 11.99
N ILE A 80 8.04 -0.49 12.11
CA ILE A 80 7.43 -1.17 10.95
C ILE A 80 6.62 -0.18 10.10
N ALA A 81 5.83 0.69 10.73
CA ALA A 81 5.04 1.70 10.01
C ALA A 81 5.95 2.69 9.25
N GLN A 82 7.06 3.12 9.86
CA GLN A 82 8.04 3.99 9.20
C GLN A 82 8.65 3.31 7.97
N GLU A 83 9.05 2.05 8.08
CA GLU A 83 9.60 1.29 6.95
C GLU A 83 8.55 1.01 5.87
N LEU A 84 7.29 0.73 6.25
CA LEU A 84 6.20 0.56 5.30
C LEU A 84 5.90 1.86 4.55
N ILE A 85 5.92 3.01 5.21
CA ILE A 85 5.78 4.32 4.55
C ILE A 85 6.92 4.54 3.56
N LYS A 86 8.17 4.29 3.94
CA LYS A 86 9.32 4.41 3.02
C LYS A 86 9.14 3.50 1.80
N PHE A 87 8.69 2.25 2.03
CA PHE A 87 8.42 1.32 0.96
C PHE A 87 7.32 1.82 0.02
N ILE A 88 6.22 2.37 0.56
CA ILE A 88 5.14 2.97 -0.24
C ILE A 88 5.69 4.13 -1.10
N VAL A 89 6.45 5.06 -0.51
CA VAL A 89 7.02 6.22 -1.23
C VAL A 89 8.00 5.79 -2.32
N CYS A 90 8.84 4.79 -2.07
CA CYS A 90 9.74 4.24 -3.09
C CYS A 90 8.95 3.62 -4.26
N ASN A 91 7.85 2.92 -3.97
CA ASN A 91 7.03 2.28 -4.98
C ASN A 91 6.10 3.25 -5.71
N GLU A 92 5.71 4.38 -5.10
CA GLU A 92 5.02 5.49 -5.76
C GLU A 92 5.86 6.05 -6.92
N LYS A 93 7.16 6.27 -6.68
CA LYS A 93 8.11 6.69 -7.74
C LYS A 93 8.22 5.64 -8.85
N LYS A 94 8.19 4.35 -8.51
CA LYS A 94 8.19 3.27 -9.52
C LYS A 94 6.89 3.25 -10.31
N ALA A 95 5.75 3.44 -9.65
CA ALA A 95 4.44 3.51 -10.31
C ALA A 95 4.35 4.68 -11.29
N ALA A 96 4.92 5.84 -10.93
CA ALA A 96 5.08 7.01 -11.80
C ALA A 96 5.67 6.63 -13.16
N ASN A 97 6.81 5.94 -13.11
CA ASN A 97 7.63 5.65 -14.27
C ASN A 97 7.06 4.47 -15.07
N LEU A 98 6.53 3.45 -14.38
CA LEU A 98 6.14 2.19 -15.02
C LEU A 98 4.69 2.14 -15.49
N VAL A 99 3.79 2.87 -14.82
CA VAL A 99 2.34 2.79 -15.06
C VAL A 99 1.78 4.12 -15.55
N PHE A 100 2.22 5.23 -14.97
CA PHE A 100 1.59 6.54 -15.17
C PHE A 100 2.38 7.49 -16.09
N LYS A 101 3.47 7.03 -16.73
CA LYS A 101 4.26 7.78 -17.73
C LYS A 101 4.67 9.20 -17.29
N GLU A 102 5.11 9.35 -16.04
CA GLU A 102 5.51 10.66 -15.48
C GLU A 102 4.38 11.69 -15.42
N GLU A 103 3.10 11.30 -15.58
CA GLU A 103 1.98 12.16 -15.21
C GLU A 103 2.20 12.68 -13.79
N ASN A 104 1.76 13.92 -13.52
CA ASN A 104 1.81 14.54 -12.21
C ASN A 104 1.00 13.67 -11.21
N LEU A 105 1.63 12.61 -10.70
CA LEU A 105 1.42 12.17 -9.35
C LEU A 105 1.53 13.45 -8.55
N GLU A 106 0.43 13.92 -8.00
CA GLU A 106 0.49 14.80 -6.86
C GLU A 106 1.24 13.99 -5.78
N TYR A 107 2.58 14.05 -5.82
CA TYR A 107 3.49 13.23 -5.04
C TYR A 107 3.15 13.43 -3.56
N LEU A 108 2.86 12.34 -2.82
CA LEU A 108 2.49 12.28 -1.39
C LEU A 108 1.03 12.64 -0.98
N ILE A 109 0.08 12.92 -1.89
CA ILE A 109 -1.05 13.85 -1.61
C ILE A 109 -2.37 13.25 -1.08
N ASN A 110 -2.32 12.04 -0.51
CA ASN A 110 -3.26 11.71 0.57
C ASN A 110 -2.53 11.26 1.83
N HIS A 111 -1.48 12.00 2.19
CA HIS A 111 -0.68 11.82 3.40
C HIS A 111 -1.54 11.56 4.65
N LYS A 112 -2.73 12.17 4.73
CA LYS A 112 -3.69 11.96 5.81
C LYS A 112 -4.16 10.51 5.91
N GLU A 113 -4.47 9.87 4.79
CA GLU A 113 -5.00 8.50 4.75
C GLU A 113 -3.91 7.47 5.05
N ILE A 114 -2.70 7.65 4.51
CA ILE A 114 -1.54 6.83 4.86
C ILE A 114 -1.24 6.99 6.36
N VAL A 115 -1.17 8.22 6.86
CA VAL A 115 -0.91 8.50 8.27
C VAL A 115 -2.02 7.94 9.17
N LEU A 116 -3.28 8.04 8.77
CA LEU A 116 -4.43 7.50 9.51
C LEU A 116 -4.34 5.98 9.62
N ASN A 117 -4.13 5.27 8.50
CA ASN A 117 -4.00 3.81 8.50
C ASN A 117 -2.75 3.33 9.26
N MET A 118 -1.63 4.04 9.15
CA MET A 118 -0.42 3.72 9.92
C MET A 118 -0.61 3.99 11.42
N ASN A 119 -1.31 5.05 11.80
CA ASN A 119 -1.66 5.34 13.18
C ASN A 119 -2.62 4.30 13.74
N TYR A 120 -3.59 3.85 12.95
CA TYR A 120 -4.47 2.75 13.30
C TYR A 120 -3.64 1.48 13.56
N TYR A 121 -2.72 1.12 12.66
CA TYR A 121 -1.82 -0.01 12.86
C TYR A 121 -1.00 0.11 14.15
N ILE A 122 -0.39 1.28 14.41
CA ILE A 122 0.45 1.52 15.59
C ILE A 122 -0.34 1.35 16.90
N ASN A 123 -1.58 1.86 16.95
CA ASN A 123 -2.36 1.97 18.18
C ASN A 123 -3.43 0.87 18.35
N GLY A 124 -3.82 0.19 17.27
CA GLY A 124 -5.03 -0.62 17.23
C GLY A 124 -4.88 -2.06 17.71
N ALA A 125 -3.66 -2.62 17.77
CA ALA A 125 -3.53 -3.95 18.35
C ALA A 125 -3.51 -3.89 19.87
N LYS A 126 -4.37 -4.70 20.47
CA LYS A 126 -4.46 -4.90 21.91
C LYS A 126 -3.04 -5.08 22.48
N SER A 127 -2.70 -4.21 23.42
CA SER A 127 -1.55 -4.41 24.30
C SER A 127 -1.82 -5.71 25.03
N ASN A 128 -1.11 -6.78 24.67
CA ASN A 128 -1.03 -7.96 25.52
C ASN A 128 -0.29 -7.60 26.80
#